data_AF-A0A357K2X5-F1
#
_entry.id   AF-A0A357K2X5-F1
#
_cell.length_a   1.000
_cell.length_b   1.000
_cell.length_c   1.000
_cell.angle_alpha   90.00
_cell.angle_beta   90.00
_cell.angle_gamma   90.00
#
_symmetry.space_group_name_H-M   'P 1'
#
loop_
_entity.id
_entity.type
_entity.pdbx_description
1 polymer ?
#
loop_
_entity_poly.entity_id
_entity_poly.type
_entity_poly.pdbx_seq_one_letter_code
_entity_poly.pdbx_strand_id
1 'polypeptide(L)'
;MAQNETDVLRYGWIDPLASARVTAMGGSFGALGADLSCMGINPAGLGMYRRGDLAMTAGVHTGSTNALWGTRQVEAAQADVVASNYGVALTYPSVDADWPFFTLAVGHQNRTPFAQKVEIDGVSTGNSVSDLFVSQALDDAAAYGYASTDDALDAGEIFGNGASLAWRTGLLLPDNDTLYATAAEGNVTVDRTIERQGRLGETQIAFGTMFQDRVSIGVTLGLPRVSFEESSTHRESVNAADADLQDWAYE
;
A
#
# COMPACT_ATOMS: atom_id res chain seq x y z
N MET A 1 8.81 -0.59 9.07
CA MET A 1 9.95 -0.10 8.27
C MET A 1 10.23 -1.17 7.23
N ALA A 2 10.39 -0.76 5.96
CA ALA A 2 10.32 -1.57 4.74
C ALA A 2 10.96 -2.97 4.87
N GLN A 3 10.22 -4.01 4.49
CA GLN A 3 10.72 -5.39 4.54
C GLN A 3 11.31 -5.84 3.20
N ASN A 4 10.97 -5.14 2.11
CA ASN A 4 11.45 -5.45 0.77
C ASN A 4 11.87 -4.19 0.00
N GLU A 5 12.64 -4.35 -1.08
CA GLU A 5 13.13 -3.24 -1.92
C GLU A 5 11.96 -2.45 -2.55
N THR A 6 10.87 -3.15 -2.85
CA THR A 6 9.61 -2.56 -3.31
C THR A 6 8.94 -1.67 -2.26
N ASP A 7 9.04 -2.03 -0.97
CA ASP A 7 8.54 -1.18 0.12
C ASP A 7 9.42 0.06 0.30
N VAL A 8 10.74 -0.07 0.13
CA VAL A 8 11.67 1.07 0.20
C VAL A 8 11.34 2.09 -0.89
N LEU A 9 11.14 1.63 -2.14
CA LEU A 9 10.76 2.50 -3.25
C LEU A 9 9.40 3.18 -3.00
N ARG A 10 8.42 2.41 -2.50
CA ARG A 10 7.06 2.89 -2.21
C ARG A 10 7.05 3.96 -1.13
N TYR A 11 7.91 3.87 -0.13
CA TYR A 11 8.03 4.90 0.93
C TYR A 11 9.00 6.03 0.57
N GLY A 12 9.83 5.85 -0.45
CA GLY A 12 10.77 6.86 -0.94
C GLY A 12 10.11 7.99 -1.73
N TRP A 13 8.97 7.72 -2.36
CA TRP A 13 8.16 8.71 -3.07
C TRP A 13 6.97 9.13 -2.22
N ILE A 14 7.11 10.29 -1.57
CA ILE A 14 6.07 10.88 -0.73
C ILE A 14 5.49 12.07 -1.48
N ASP A 15 4.24 11.94 -1.91
CA ASP A 15 3.48 13.10 -2.41
C ASP A 15 3.08 13.96 -1.19
N PRO A 16 3.36 15.27 -1.13
CA PRO A 16 2.93 16.08 -0.01
C PRO A 16 1.44 16.43 -0.14
N LEU A 17 0.56 15.55 0.33
CA LEU A 17 -0.83 15.95 0.58
C LEU A 17 -0.87 16.96 1.74
N ALA A 18 -1.24 18.20 1.41
CA ALA A 18 -1.33 19.32 2.34
C ALA A 18 -2.79 19.78 2.54
N SER A 19 -3.01 20.86 3.31
CA SER A 19 -4.36 21.42 3.48
C SER A 19 -4.93 21.85 2.13
N ALA A 20 -6.26 21.96 2.04
CA ALA A 20 -6.92 22.39 0.79
C ALA A 20 -6.38 23.74 0.29
N ARG A 21 -5.97 24.64 1.20
CA ARG A 21 -5.35 25.92 0.86
C ARG A 21 -4.00 25.73 0.19
N VAL A 22 -3.14 24.87 0.73
CA VAL A 22 -1.82 24.58 0.14
C VAL A 22 -1.97 23.86 -1.19
N THR A 23 -2.86 22.88 -1.26
CA THR A 23 -3.13 22.11 -2.48
C THR A 23 -3.70 23.00 -3.59
N ALA A 24 -4.61 23.92 -3.27
CA ALA A 24 -5.16 24.90 -4.24
C ALA A 24 -4.08 25.85 -4.79
N MET A 25 -3.00 26.09 -4.03
CA MET A 25 -1.85 26.89 -4.45
C MET A 25 -0.75 26.05 -5.11
N GLY A 26 -1.06 24.81 -5.50
CA GLY A 26 -0.13 23.91 -6.17
C GLY A 26 1.01 23.41 -5.28
N GLY A 27 0.80 23.30 -3.97
CA GLY A 27 1.81 22.81 -3.02
C GLY A 27 2.84 23.86 -2.59
N SER A 28 2.77 25.08 -3.14
CA SER A 28 3.66 26.18 -2.77
C SER A 28 3.10 26.92 -1.55
N PHE A 29 3.54 26.55 -0.35
CA PHE A 29 3.17 27.24 0.89
C PHE A 29 4.34 27.35 1.88
N GLY A 30 5.47 27.88 1.39
CA GLY A 30 6.66 28.12 2.22
C GLY A 30 6.77 29.53 2.81
N ALA A 31 6.08 30.53 2.23
CA ALA A 31 6.27 31.94 2.54
C ALA A 31 4.97 32.73 2.83
N LEU A 32 3.80 32.16 2.54
CA LEU A 32 2.53 32.89 2.50
C LEU A 32 1.61 32.53 3.67
N GLY A 33 2.08 32.83 4.89
CA GLY A 33 1.22 32.95 6.06
C GLY A 33 1.01 31.70 6.92
N ALA A 34 0.31 31.92 8.02
CA ALA A 34 -0.01 30.94 9.05
C ALA A 34 -1.05 29.90 8.54
N ASP A 35 -0.59 28.66 8.30
CA ASP A 35 -1.42 27.48 8.00
C ASP A 35 -0.84 26.25 8.71
N LEU A 36 -1.68 25.32 9.17
CA LEU A 36 -1.21 24.11 9.86
C LEU A 36 -0.28 23.24 8.99
N SER A 37 -0.38 23.31 7.66
CA SER A 37 0.51 22.57 6.76
C SER A 37 1.95 23.09 6.76
N CYS A 38 2.20 24.32 7.25
CA CYS A 38 3.57 24.86 7.28
C CYS A 38 4.48 24.08 8.24
N MET A 39 3.92 23.31 9.19
CA MET A 39 4.70 22.38 10.03
C MET A 39 5.61 21.46 9.22
N GLY A 40 5.12 20.94 8.08
CA GLY A 40 5.85 19.99 7.24
C GLY A 40 6.62 20.61 6.07
N ILE A 41 6.33 21.86 5.72
CA ILE A 41 6.95 22.58 4.60
C ILE A 41 8.02 23.55 5.09
N ASN A 42 7.66 24.46 5.99
CA ASN A 42 8.54 25.45 6.60
C ASN A 42 8.00 25.84 7.99
N PRO A 43 8.50 25.25 9.09
CA PRO A 43 7.96 25.47 10.42
C PRO A 43 8.11 26.91 10.92
N ALA A 44 9.01 27.70 10.31
CA ALA A 44 9.12 29.13 10.61
C ALA A 44 7.81 29.89 10.29
N GLY A 45 6.94 29.35 9.44
CA GLY A 45 5.60 29.90 9.20
C GLY A 45 4.71 29.93 10.44
N LEU A 46 4.97 29.07 11.45
CA LEU A 46 4.21 29.06 12.70
C LEU A 46 4.39 30.34 13.53
N GLY A 47 5.54 31.02 13.39
CA GLY A 47 5.80 32.30 14.05
C GLY A 47 4.89 33.43 13.56
N MET A 48 4.23 33.26 12.41
CA MET A 48 3.30 34.24 11.84
C MET A 48 1.89 34.13 12.42
N TYR A 49 1.58 33.08 13.18
CA TYR A 49 0.29 32.97 13.86
C TYR A 49 0.14 34.07 14.90
N ARG A 50 -1.01 34.75 14.89
CA ARG A 50 -1.37 35.81 15.86
C ARG A 50 -2.49 35.38 16.82
N ARG A 51 -3.12 34.23 16.55
CA ARG A 51 -4.22 33.64 17.33
C ARG A 51 -4.19 32.13 17.19
N GLY A 52 -4.91 31.43 18.07
CA GLY A 52 -5.13 29.99 17.90
C GLY A 52 -5.99 29.69 16.67
N ASP A 53 -5.78 28.52 16.07
CA ASP A 53 -6.46 28.06 14.87
C ASP A 53 -6.71 26.56 14.93
N LEU A 54 -7.83 26.13 14.36
CA LEU A 54 -8.20 24.72 14.23
C LEU A 54 -8.59 24.50 12.77
N ALA A 55 -7.91 23.57 12.11
CA ALA A 55 -8.18 23.24 10.72
C ALA A 55 -8.37 21.74 10.53
N MET A 56 -9.28 21.41 9.62
CA MET A 56 -9.55 20.07 9.16
C MET A 56 -9.74 20.13 7.65
N THR A 57 -9.22 19.15 6.93
CA THR A 57 -9.32 19.02 5.47
C THR A 57 -9.65 17.58 5.13
N ALA A 58 -10.60 17.39 4.22
CA ALA A 58 -10.89 16.11 3.60
C ALA A 58 -10.84 16.27 2.07
N GLY A 59 -10.51 15.20 1.38
CA GLY A 59 -10.45 15.13 -0.07
C GLY A 59 -10.83 13.74 -0.56
N VAL A 60 -10.93 13.62 -1.88
CA VAL A 60 -11.13 12.34 -2.56
C VAL A 60 -9.88 12.07 -3.36
N HIS A 61 -9.31 10.89 -3.18
CA HIS A 61 -8.20 10.40 -3.97
C HIS A 61 -8.76 9.45 -5.03
N THR A 62 -8.41 9.66 -6.30
CA THR A 62 -8.80 8.78 -7.40
C THR A 62 -7.56 8.34 -8.14
N GLY A 63 -7.45 7.04 -8.39
CA GLY A 63 -6.38 6.44 -9.18
C GLY A 63 -6.98 5.51 -10.21
N SER A 64 -6.40 5.47 -11.41
CA SER A 64 -6.65 4.40 -12.37
C SER A 64 -5.34 3.68 -12.67
N THR A 65 -5.41 2.36 -12.76
CA THR A 65 -4.30 1.51 -13.15
C THR A 65 -4.67 0.78 -14.43
N ASN A 66 -3.77 0.83 -15.39
CA ASN A 66 -3.90 0.13 -16.66
C ASN A 66 -2.97 -1.08 -16.64
N ALA A 67 -3.54 -2.29 -16.69
CA ALA A 67 -2.81 -3.54 -16.74
C ALA A 67 -2.84 -4.10 -18.17
N LEU A 68 -1.67 -4.51 -18.67
CA LEU A 68 -1.51 -5.15 -19.98
C LEU A 68 -0.91 -6.54 -19.79
N TRP A 69 -1.64 -7.57 -20.23
CA TRP A 69 -1.12 -8.94 -20.34
C TRP A 69 -1.34 -9.43 -21.77
N GLY A 70 -0.24 -9.61 -22.51
CA GLY A 70 -0.30 -9.99 -23.92
C GLY A 70 -1.03 -8.92 -24.73
N THR A 71 -2.19 -9.25 -25.28
CA THR A 71 -3.07 -8.33 -26.04
C THR A 71 -4.26 -7.82 -25.24
N ARG A 72 -4.45 -8.29 -24.00
CA ARG A 72 -5.57 -7.91 -23.13
C ARG A 72 -5.15 -6.74 -22.26
N GLN A 73 -5.92 -5.66 -22.34
CA GLN A 73 -5.72 -4.46 -21.57
C GLN A 73 -6.97 -4.19 -20.73
N VAL A 74 -6.79 -3.98 -19.44
CA VAL A 74 -7.88 -3.70 -18.49
C VAL A 74 -7.51 -2.47 -17.67
N GLU A 75 -8.45 -1.54 -17.57
CA GLU A 75 -8.33 -0.36 -16.71
C GLU A 75 -9.18 -0.57 -15.45
N ALA A 76 -8.53 -0.50 -14.29
CA ALA A 76 -9.19 -0.54 -13.00
C ALA A 76 -9.10 0.85 -12.35
N ALA A 77 -10.25 1.42 -11.99
CA ALA A 77 -10.34 2.68 -11.27
C ALA A 77 -10.70 2.45 -9.80
N GLN A 78 -10.08 3.21 -8.92
CA GLN A 78 -10.38 3.22 -7.49
C GLN A 78 -10.53 4.65 -7.00
N ALA A 79 -11.50 4.86 -6.12
CA ALA A 79 -11.71 6.10 -5.41
C ALA A 79 -11.70 5.83 -3.91
N ASP A 80 -10.98 6.65 -3.16
CA ASP A 80 -10.93 6.60 -1.69
C ASP A 80 -11.19 8.01 -1.11
N VAL A 81 -11.90 8.06 0.01
CA VAL A 81 -12.16 9.31 0.72
C VAL A 81 -11.10 9.47 1.79
N VAL A 82 -10.22 10.44 1.60
CA VAL A 82 -9.08 10.67 2.49
C VAL A 82 -9.34 11.95 3.27
N ALA A 83 -9.57 11.83 4.57
CA ALA A 83 -9.38 12.96 5.48
C ALA A 83 -7.89 13.31 5.45
N SER A 84 -7.50 14.35 4.71
CA SER A 84 -6.06 14.59 4.48
C SER A 84 -5.42 15.04 5.78
N ASN A 85 -5.87 16.15 6.38
CA ASN A 85 -5.15 16.81 7.46
C ASN A 85 -6.08 17.37 8.54
N TYR A 86 -5.70 17.25 9.80
CA TYR A 86 -6.36 17.95 10.90
C TYR A 86 -5.35 18.35 11.98
N GLY A 87 -5.63 19.44 12.67
CA GLY A 87 -4.76 19.88 13.76
C GLY A 87 -5.22 21.17 14.41
N VAL A 88 -4.45 21.57 15.42
CA VAL A 88 -4.65 22.78 16.19
C VAL A 88 -3.32 23.51 16.34
N ALA A 89 -3.36 24.83 16.16
CA ALA A 89 -2.29 25.74 16.49
C ALA A 89 -2.72 26.59 17.68
N LEU A 90 -1.93 26.57 18.75
CA LEU A 90 -2.15 27.35 19.96
C LEU A 90 -1.08 28.45 20.03
N THR A 91 -1.53 29.69 19.97
CA THR A 91 -0.66 30.86 19.96
C THR A 91 -0.78 31.60 21.28
N TYR A 92 0.33 31.76 21.98
CA TYR A 92 0.44 32.48 23.24
C TYR A 92 1.14 33.82 23.01
N PRO A 93 0.49 34.95 23.34
CA PRO A 93 1.17 36.24 23.34
C PRO A 93 2.18 36.30 24.49
N SER A 94 3.31 36.93 24.25
CA SER A 94 4.36 37.12 25.24
C SER A 94 4.47 38.58 25.67
N VAL A 95 4.98 38.80 26.87
CA VAL A 95 5.19 40.14 27.44
C VAL A 95 6.44 40.80 26.86
N ASP A 96 7.37 39.99 26.34
CA ASP A 96 8.57 40.48 25.68
C ASP A 96 8.24 40.94 24.26
N ALA A 97 8.47 42.23 23.98
CA ALA A 97 8.22 42.84 22.68
C ALA A 97 9.15 42.31 21.58
N ASP A 98 10.34 41.81 21.93
CA ASP A 98 11.24 41.18 20.98
C ASP A 98 10.74 39.79 20.55
N TRP A 99 9.89 39.15 21.35
CA TRP A 99 9.29 37.83 21.07
C TRP A 99 7.77 37.89 21.29
N PRO A 100 7.02 38.54 20.39
CA PRO A 100 5.63 38.87 20.68
C PRO A 100 4.69 37.65 20.74
N PHE A 101 5.02 36.54 20.05
CA PHE A 101 4.17 35.35 19.99
C PHE A 101 4.97 34.05 20.01
N PHE A 102 4.42 33.04 20.68
CA PHE A 102 4.87 31.66 20.66
C PHE A 102 3.73 30.76 20.20
N THR A 103 3.99 29.91 19.21
CA THR A 103 2.99 29.02 18.63
C THR A 103 3.41 27.58 18.84
N LEU A 104 2.55 26.79 19.48
CA LEU A 104 2.65 25.35 19.53
C LEU A 104 1.55 24.76 18.65
N ALA A 105 1.93 23.94 17.67
CA ALA A 105 1.00 23.28 16.79
C ALA A 105 1.14 21.77 16.89
N VAL A 106 0.00 21.08 16.89
CA VAL A 106 -0.07 19.63 16.78
C VAL A 106 -1.07 19.31 15.69
N GLY A 107 -0.65 18.48 14.74
CA GLY A 107 -1.55 18.02 13.69
C GLY A 107 -1.12 16.69 13.12
N HIS A 108 -2.07 16.04 12.48
CA HIS A 108 -1.88 14.82 11.75
C HIS A 108 -2.17 15.07 10.27
N GLN A 109 -1.27 14.62 9.41
CA GLN A 109 -1.43 14.69 7.96
C GLN A 109 -1.27 13.30 7.35
N ASN A 110 -2.18 12.94 6.45
CA ASN A 110 -2.00 11.82 5.54
C ASN A 110 -1.17 12.32 4.36
N ARG A 111 0.07 11.87 4.28
CA ARG A 111 0.98 12.22 3.18
C ARG A 111 0.63 11.45 1.91
N THR A 112 0.37 10.14 2.00
CA THR A 112 0.11 9.35 0.79
C THR A 112 -0.92 8.25 1.07
N PRO A 113 -2.10 8.28 0.43
CA PRO A 113 -2.99 7.11 0.42
C PRO A 113 -2.40 6.04 -0.50
N PHE A 114 -2.42 4.79 -0.06
CA PHE A 114 -2.01 3.64 -0.87
C PHE A 114 -3.25 2.93 -1.42
N ALA A 115 -4.09 3.65 -2.16
CA ALA A 115 -5.26 3.09 -2.82
C ALA A 115 -4.90 2.73 -4.26
N GLN A 116 -4.69 1.44 -4.54
CA GLN A 116 -4.50 0.95 -5.88
C GLN A 116 -5.22 -0.38 -6.11
N LYS A 117 -5.96 -0.46 -7.21
CA LYS A 117 -6.51 -1.71 -7.73
C LYS A 117 -5.85 -2.05 -9.06
N VAL A 118 -5.36 -3.27 -9.18
CA VAL A 118 -4.87 -3.85 -10.43
C VAL A 118 -5.79 -5.00 -10.77
N GLU A 119 -6.32 -5.01 -11.99
CA GLU A 119 -7.25 -6.03 -12.44
C GLU A 119 -6.80 -6.56 -13.80
N ILE A 120 -6.85 -7.88 -13.92
CA ILE A 120 -6.57 -8.65 -15.12
C ILE A 120 -7.76 -9.58 -15.26
N ASP A 121 -8.39 -9.58 -16.43
CA ASP A 121 -9.63 -10.32 -16.66
C ASP A 121 -9.61 -10.99 -18.03
N GLY A 122 -9.95 -12.28 -18.03
CA GLY A 122 -10.19 -13.08 -19.23
C GLY A 122 -8.94 -13.40 -20.04
N VAL A 123 -7.77 -13.55 -19.39
CA VAL A 123 -6.52 -13.86 -20.11
C VAL A 123 -6.41 -15.36 -20.33
N SER A 124 -6.41 -15.76 -21.60
CA SER A 124 -6.26 -17.15 -22.00
C SER A 124 -4.79 -17.55 -22.07
N THR A 125 -4.37 -18.55 -21.30
CA THR A 125 -2.99 -19.05 -21.25
C THR A 125 -2.96 -20.57 -21.23
N GLY A 126 -1.93 -21.15 -21.88
CA GLY A 126 -1.69 -22.59 -21.90
C GLY A 126 -0.93 -23.11 -20.67
N ASN A 127 -0.48 -22.21 -19.79
CA ASN A 127 0.16 -22.56 -18.52
C ASN A 127 -0.68 -22.03 -17.36
N SER A 128 -0.80 -22.85 -16.31
CA SER A 128 -1.52 -22.58 -15.07
C SER A 128 -0.53 -22.33 -13.92
N VAL A 129 -0.93 -21.58 -12.89
CA VAL A 129 -0.15 -21.50 -11.64
C VAL A 129 -0.04 -22.88 -10.97
N SER A 130 -0.97 -23.80 -11.24
CA SER A 130 -0.85 -25.18 -10.78
C SER A 130 0.38 -25.90 -11.35
N ASP A 131 0.87 -25.54 -12.54
CA ASP A 131 2.11 -26.09 -13.12
C ASP A 131 3.33 -25.72 -12.27
N LEU A 132 3.31 -24.53 -11.64
CA LEU A 132 4.34 -24.13 -10.67
C LEU A 132 4.27 -25.04 -9.44
N PHE A 133 3.08 -25.37 -8.95
CA PHE A 133 2.93 -26.27 -7.80
C PHE A 133 3.36 -27.70 -8.12
N VAL A 134 3.10 -28.18 -9.35
CA VAL A 134 3.66 -29.45 -9.84
C VAL A 134 5.19 -29.41 -9.80
N SER A 135 5.80 -28.33 -10.32
CA SER A 135 7.27 -28.20 -10.29
C SER A 135 7.85 -28.16 -8.87
N GLN A 136 7.12 -27.58 -7.92
CA GLN A 136 7.50 -27.56 -6.49
C GLN A 136 7.34 -28.95 -5.86
N ALA A 137 6.29 -29.69 -6.19
CA ALA A 137 6.06 -31.06 -5.72
C ALA A 137 7.07 -32.06 -6.31
N LEU A 138 7.63 -31.77 -7.48
CA LEU A 138 8.70 -32.55 -8.09
C LEU A 138 10.10 -32.22 -7.53
N ASP A 139 10.23 -31.15 -6.74
CA ASP A 139 11.49 -30.80 -6.08
C ASP A 139 11.76 -31.77 -4.91
N ASP A 140 13.03 -32.13 -4.72
CA ASP A 140 13.41 -33.38 -4.04
C ASP A 140 13.05 -33.38 -2.53
N ALA A 141 11.94 -34.04 -2.17
CA ALA A 141 11.50 -34.19 -0.77
C ALA A 141 12.55 -34.92 0.11
N ALA A 142 13.46 -35.68 -0.49
CA ALA A 142 14.59 -36.28 0.21
C ALA A 142 15.55 -35.23 0.79
N ALA A 143 15.64 -34.03 0.20
CA ALA A 143 16.41 -32.91 0.73
C ALA A 143 15.86 -32.40 2.07
N TYR A 144 14.58 -32.65 2.35
CA TYR A 144 13.89 -32.28 3.59
C TYR A 144 13.78 -33.46 4.57
N GLY A 145 14.33 -34.64 4.23
CA GLY A 145 14.40 -35.80 5.12
C GLY A 145 13.17 -36.71 5.10
N TYR A 146 12.28 -36.58 4.11
CA TYR A 146 11.10 -37.42 3.96
C TYR A 146 11.35 -38.63 3.06
N ALA A 147 10.64 -39.71 3.34
CA ALA A 147 10.69 -40.96 2.56
C ALA A 147 9.82 -40.89 1.29
N SER A 148 8.79 -40.05 1.29
CA SER A 148 7.92 -39.77 0.15
C SER A 148 7.56 -38.28 0.10
N THR A 149 7.34 -37.77 -1.10
CA THR A 149 6.89 -36.38 -1.28
C THR A 149 5.42 -36.20 -0.85
N ASP A 150 4.59 -37.24 -0.97
CA ASP A 150 3.20 -37.24 -0.50
C ASP A 150 3.10 -36.97 1.01
N ASP A 151 3.94 -37.65 1.82
CA ASP A 151 3.98 -37.44 3.26
C ASP A 151 4.40 -36.00 3.62
N ALA A 152 5.33 -35.42 2.84
CA ALA A 152 5.82 -34.07 3.06
C ALA A 152 4.77 -33.00 2.70
N LEU A 153 4.00 -33.23 1.62
CA LEU A 153 2.93 -32.34 1.17
C LEU A 153 1.70 -32.41 2.09
N ASP A 154 1.33 -33.60 2.59
CA ASP A 154 0.22 -33.75 3.53
C ASP A 154 0.55 -33.15 4.90
N ALA A 155 1.79 -33.31 5.37
CA ALA A 155 2.29 -32.66 6.58
C ALA A 155 2.36 -31.13 6.44
N GLY A 156 2.46 -30.60 5.22
CA GLY A 156 2.54 -29.17 4.93
C GLY A 156 3.90 -28.55 5.23
N GLU A 157 4.94 -29.36 5.39
CA GLU A 157 6.27 -28.92 5.83
C GLU A 157 7.15 -28.42 4.67
N ILE A 158 6.81 -28.77 3.43
CA ILE A 158 7.40 -28.22 2.21
C ILE A 158 6.37 -27.36 1.48
N PHE A 159 6.75 -26.17 1.01
CA PHE A 159 5.86 -25.29 0.24
C PHE A 159 4.44 -25.18 0.82
N GLY A 160 4.31 -24.91 2.13
CA GLY A 160 3.05 -24.98 2.88
C GLY A 160 1.88 -24.18 2.27
N ASN A 161 2.19 -23.03 1.66
CA ASN A 161 1.21 -22.17 0.97
C ASN A 161 1.16 -22.37 -0.55
N GLY A 162 1.95 -23.30 -1.10
CA GLY A 162 2.02 -23.61 -2.53
C GLY A 162 1.61 -25.05 -2.79
N ALA A 163 2.56 -25.89 -3.17
CA ALA A 163 2.31 -27.30 -3.49
C ALA A 163 1.56 -28.08 -2.38
N SER A 164 1.87 -27.86 -1.10
CA SER A 164 1.16 -28.56 -0.01
C SER A 164 -0.32 -28.19 0.07
N LEU A 165 -0.64 -26.90 -0.11
CA LEU A 165 -2.03 -26.45 -0.13
C LEU A 165 -2.74 -27.02 -1.37
N ALA A 166 -2.09 -26.96 -2.53
CA ALA A 166 -2.61 -27.51 -3.79
C ALA A 166 -2.84 -29.03 -3.73
N TRP A 167 -1.96 -29.79 -3.05
CA TRP A 167 -2.14 -31.21 -2.78
C TRP A 167 -3.37 -31.47 -1.89
N ARG A 168 -3.47 -30.76 -0.76
CA ARG A 168 -4.55 -30.94 0.21
C ARG A 168 -5.93 -30.51 -0.30
N THR A 169 -5.98 -29.61 -1.29
CA THR A 169 -7.22 -29.20 -1.97
C THR A 169 -7.55 -30.07 -3.19
N GLY A 170 -6.69 -31.02 -3.57
CA GLY A 170 -6.87 -31.90 -4.73
C GLY A 170 -6.61 -31.23 -6.08
N LEU A 171 -5.93 -30.07 -6.10
CA LEU A 171 -5.46 -29.42 -7.32
C LEU A 171 -4.26 -30.16 -7.94
N LEU A 172 -3.44 -30.81 -7.10
CA LEU A 172 -2.40 -31.74 -7.55
C LEU A 172 -2.90 -33.17 -7.45
N LEU A 173 -2.63 -33.95 -8.49
CA LEU A 173 -2.97 -35.37 -8.58
C LEU A 173 -1.68 -36.19 -8.73
N PRO A 174 -1.56 -37.33 -8.04
CA PRO A 174 -0.45 -38.25 -8.28
C PRO A 174 -0.64 -38.94 -9.64
N ASP A 175 0.34 -38.81 -10.53
CA ASP A 175 0.36 -39.45 -11.86
C ASP A 175 1.08 -40.82 -11.80
N ASN A 176 2.03 -40.99 -10.85
CA ASN A 176 2.67 -42.26 -10.49
C ASN A 176 3.41 -42.14 -9.13
N ASP A 177 4.09 -43.20 -8.64
CA ASP A 177 4.84 -43.26 -7.35
C ASP A 177 5.79 -42.06 -7.06
N THR A 178 6.17 -41.25 -8.07
CA THR A 178 7.04 -40.07 -7.92
C THR A 178 6.68 -38.89 -8.85
N LEU A 179 5.52 -38.91 -9.52
CA LEU A 179 5.15 -37.89 -10.50
C LEU A 179 3.82 -37.24 -10.12
N TYR A 180 3.73 -35.93 -10.32
CA TYR A 180 2.53 -35.13 -10.06
C TYR A 180 2.04 -34.49 -11.34
N ALA A 181 0.72 -34.42 -11.49
CA ALA A 181 0.03 -33.71 -12.54
C ALA A 181 -0.91 -32.66 -11.92
N THR A 182 -1.25 -31.64 -12.70
CA THR A 182 -2.29 -30.68 -12.33
C THR A 182 -3.67 -31.21 -12.72
N ALA A 183 -4.68 -30.95 -11.87
CA ALA A 183 -6.08 -31.17 -12.20
C ALA A 183 -6.64 -30.12 -13.20
N ALA A 184 -5.91 -29.01 -13.42
CA ALA A 184 -6.28 -27.98 -14.39
C ALA A 184 -5.78 -28.35 -15.79
N GLU A 185 -6.51 -29.24 -16.48
CA GLU A 185 -6.10 -29.73 -17.80
C GLU A 185 -6.37 -28.74 -18.94
N GLY A 186 -5.33 -28.46 -19.73
CA GLY A 186 -5.44 -27.69 -20.96
C GLY A 186 -5.35 -26.18 -20.75
N ASN A 187 -6.00 -25.42 -21.64
CA ASN A 187 -5.87 -23.98 -21.67
C ASN A 187 -6.79 -23.33 -20.63
N VAL A 188 -6.24 -22.47 -19.76
CA VAL A 188 -6.97 -21.83 -18.67
C VAL A 188 -7.22 -20.35 -18.97
N THR A 189 -8.33 -19.84 -18.47
CA THR A 189 -8.65 -18.41 -18.44
C THR A 189 -8.31 -17.89 -17.05
N VAL A 190 -7.49 -16.84 -17.00
CA VAL A 190 -6.94 -16.26 -15.77
C VAL A 190 -7.60 -14.91 -15.50
N ASP A 191 -8.07 -14.77 -14.28
CA ASP A 191 -8.52 -13.52 -13.68
C ASP A 191 -7.66 -13.23 -12.45
N ARG A 192 -7.10 -12.02 -12.36
CA ARG A 192 -6.26 -11.62 -11.22
C ARG A 192 -6.63 -10.24 -10.74
N THR A 193 -6.94 -10.15 -9.45
CA THR A 193 -7.23 -8.89 -8.77
C THR A 193 -6.21 -8.68 -7.67
N ILE A 194 -5.48 -7.56 -7.73
CA ILE A 194 -4.58 -7.12 -6.66
C ILE A 194 -5.14 -5.82 -6.11
N GLU A 195 -5.54 -5.84 -4.85
CA GLU A 195 -6.03 -4.66 -4.13
C GLU A 195 -5.03 -4.25 -3.07
N ARG A 196 -4.60 -3.00 -3.16
CA ARG A 196 -3.69 -2.36 -2.22
C ARG A 196 -4.44 -1.26 -1.51
N GLN A 197 -4.35 -1.29 -0.19
CA GLN A 197 -4.95 -0.30 0.68
C GLN A 197 -3.97 0.11 1.77
N GLY A 198 -4.10 1.34 2.24
CA GLY A 198 -3.24 1.85 3.29
C GLY A 198 -3.05 3.35 3.22
N ARG A 199 -2.20 3.84 4.12
CA ARG A 199 -1.83 5.26 4.17
C ARG A 199 -0.48 5.44 4.85
N LEU A 200 0.25 6.44 4.40
CA LEU A 200 1.37 7.03 5.11
C LEU A 200 0.85 8.28 5.82
N GLY A 201 0.68 8.18 7.13
CA GLY A 201 0.30 9.29 8.00
C GLY A 201 1.51 9.81 8.76
N GLU A 202 1.49 11.07 9.15
CA GLU A 202 2.51 11.66 10.00
C GLU A 202 1.85 12.58 11.02
N THR A 203 2.13 12.32 12.30
CA THR A 203 1.79 13.25 13.37
C THR A 203 2.96 14.19 13.58
N GLN A 204 2.69 15.49 13.53
CA GLN A 204 3.69 16.53 13.70
C GLN A 204 3.40 17.31 14.97
N ILE A 205 4.46 17.57 15.72
CA ILE A 205 4.47 18.50 16.85
C ILE A 205 5.47 19.58 16.47
N ALA A 206 5.00 20.81 16.39
CA ALA A 206 5.79 21.91 15.87
C ALA A 206 5.69 23.13 16.78
N PHE A 207 6.79 23.85 16.86
CA PHE A 207 6.90 25.08 17.60
C PHE A 207 7.44 26.16 16.67
N GLY A 208 6.88 27.37 16.77
CA GLY A 208 7.43 28.52 16.06
C GLY A 208 7.20 29.82 16.78
N THR A 209 8.04 30.79 16.47
CA THR A 209 8.02 32.12 17.06
C THR A 209 8.63 33.12 16.08
N MET A 210 8.52 34.40 16.40
CA MET A 210 9.03 35.49 15.58
C MET A 210 9.82 36.46 16.46
N PHE A 211 11.04 36.79 16.03
CA PHE A 211 11.88 37.78 16.65
C PHE A 211 11.64 39.15 15.99
N GLN A 212 11.28 40.15 16.80
CA GLN A 212 11.03 41.54 16.40
C GLN A 212 10.10 41.72 15.20
N ASP A 213 9.14 40.80 15.01
CA ASP A 213 8.28 40.74 13.82
C ASP A 213 9.04 40.71 12.48
N ARG A 214 10.30 40.28 12.48
CA ARG A 214 11.17 40.26 11.29
C ARG A 214 11.72 38.88 10.96
N VAL A 215 12.16 38.14 11.96
CA VAL A 215 12.81 36.84 11.76
C VAL A 215 11.94 35.77 12.37
N SER A 216 11.36 34.89 11.54
CA SER A 216 10.60 33.75 12.05
C SER A 216 11.49 32.52 12.17
N ILE A 217 11.29 31.78 13.26
CA ILE A 217 12.04 30.56 13.57
C ILE A 217 11.02 29.49 13.95
N GLY A 218 11.23 28.27 13.50
CA GLY A 218 10.41 27.15 13.89
C GLY A 218 11.12 25.82 13.76
N VAL A 219 10.60 24.84 14.48
CA VAL A 219 11.07 23.46 14.49
C VAL A 219 9.86 22.54 14.50
N THR A 220 9.95 21.43 13.76
CA THR A 220 8.93 20.38 13.75
C THR A 220 9.56 19.04 14.07
N LEU A 221 8.92 18.28 14.95
CA LEU A 221 9.14 16.87 15.15
C LEU A 221 8.02 16.10 14.44
N GLY A 222 8.39 15.31 13.42
CA GLY A 222 7.50 14.43 12.69
C GLY A 222 7.59 12.98 13.18
N LEU A 223 6.44 12.35 13.41
CA LEU A 223 6.30 10.94 13.77
C LEU A 223 5.56 10.22 12.64
N PRO A 224 6.27 9.65 11.65
CA PRO A 224 5.64 8.96 10.54
C PRO A 224 5.10 7.59 10.98
N ARG A 225 3.92 7.24 10.48
CA ARG A 225 3.27 5.94 10.64
C ARG A 225 2.82 5.46 9.27
N VAL A 226 3.15 4.20 8.98
CA VAL A 226 2.77 3.55 7.73
C VAL A 226 1.85 2.40 8.05
N SER A 227 0.74 2.30 7.34
CA SER A 227 -0.09 1.09 7.26
C SER A 227 -0.26 0.74 5.79
N PHE A 228 0.06 -0.50 5.43
CA PHE A 228 -0.06 -1.01 4.07
C PHE A 228 -0.55 -2.45 4.15
N GLU A 229 -1.54 -2.76 3.33
CA GLU A 229 -2.12 -4.08 3.17
C GLU A 229 -2.31 -4.34 1.68
N GLU A 230 -1.92 -5.52 1.23
CA GLU A 230 -2.09 -6.00 -0.14
C GLU A 230 -2.81 -7.33 -0.09
N SER A 231 -3.91 -7.42 -0.84
CA SER A 231 -4.62 -8.66 -1.11
C SER A 231 -4.48 -8.99 -2.59
N SER A 232 -4.23 -10.26 -2.91
CA SER A 232 -4.06 -10.72 -4.30
C SER A 232 -4.88 -11.98 -4.51
N THR A 233 -6.02 -11.86 -5.16
CA THR A 233 -6.80 -13.01 -5.60
C THR A 233 -6.43 -13.37 -7.03
N HIS A 234 -6.01 -14.61 -7.25
CA HIS A 234 -5.76 -15.19 -8.55
C HIS A 234 -6.74 -16.33 -8.79
N ARG A 235 -7.51 -16.26 -9.87
CA ARG A 235 -8.52 -17.25 -10.23
C ARG A 235 -8.22 -17.78 -11.61
N GLU A 236 -8.35 -19.09 -11.76
CA GLU A 236 -8.24 -19.74 -13.06
C GLU A 236 -9.47 -20.59 -13.32
N SER A 237 -9.93 -20.56 -14.56
CA SER A 237 -11.02 -21.40 -15.05
C SER A 237 -10.54 -22.23 -16.24
N VAL A 238 -10.81 -23.53 -16.17
CA VAL A 238 -10.41 -24.49 -17.22
C VAL A 238 -11.39 -24.38 -18.38
N ASN A 239 -10.89 -24.22 -19.61
CA ASN A 239 -11.75 -24.02 -20.79
C ASN A 239 -12.22 -25.35 -21.44
N ALA A 240 -12.16 -26.47 -20.74
CA ALA A 240 -12.56 -27.78 -21.25
C ALA A 240 -13.95 -28.17 -20.71
N ALA A 241 -14.85 -28.59 -21.61
CA ALA A 241 -16.27 -28.84 -21.30
C ALA A 241 -16.52 -30.06 -20.39
N ASP A 242 -15.57 -31.01 -20.36
CA ASP A 242 -15.63 -32.25 -19.59
C ASP A 242 -14.54 -32.31 -18.50
N ALA A 243 -13.96 -31.16 -18.10
CA ALA A 243 -12.94 -31.13 -17.05
C ALA A 243 -13.56 -31.42 -15.67
N ASP A 244 -12.90 -32.30 -14.90
CA ASP A 244 -13.26 -32.61 -13.52
C ASP A 244 -13.12 -31.37 -12.59
N LEU A 245 -12.22 -30.45 -12.92
CA LEU A 245 -12.03 -29.16 -12.26
C LEU A 245 -12.45 -28.01 -13.19
N GLN A 246 -13.46 -27.22 -12.82
CA GLN A 246 -13.93 -26.09 -13.64
C GLN A 246 -13.28 -24.76 -13.28
N ASP A 247 -13.08 -24.49 -11.99
CA ASP A 247 -12.49 -23.27 -11.47
C ASP A 247 -11.75 -23.50 -10.15
N TRP A 248 -10.71 -22.70 -9.92
CA TRP A 248 -10.04 -22.63 -8.63
C TRP A 248 -9.50 -21.21 -8.39
N ALA A 249 -9.29 -20.88 -7.12
CA ALA A 249 -8.75 -19.59 -6.71
C ALA A 249 -7.65 -19.76 -5.66
N TYR A 250 -6.71 -18.83 -5.70
CA TYR A 250 -5.60 -18.69 -4.78
C TYR A 250 -5.59 -17.26 -4.25
N GLU A 251 -5.58 -17.13 -2.92
CA GLU A 251 -5.66 -15.86 -2.18
C GLU A 251 -4.47 -15.70 -1.23
#